data_AF-A0A521LYZ9-F1
#
_entry.id   AF-A0A521LYZ9-F1
#
_cell.length_a   1.000
_cell.length_b   1.000
_cell.length_c   1.000
_cell.angle_alpha   90.00
_cell.angle_beta   90.00
_cell.angle_gamma   90.00
#
_symmetry.space_group_name_H-M   'P 1'
#
loop_
_entity.id
_entity.type
_entity.pdbx_description
1 polymer ?
#
loop_
_entity_poly.entity_id
_entity_poly.type
_entity_poly.pdbx_seq_one_letter_code
_entity_poly.pdbx_strand_id
1 'polypeptide(L)'
;MKLLLRRDQKTALLGAAAFVLTVRAELTDEEHDNIDKYRLGKTILYTRDELTDPGSGLVGLASRLAFKALNISVTVDDLVDGKRIECRDIVEMLAVEEQLKEASRTFKAVLEAAASFGGEDVVALE
;
A
#
# COMPACT_ATOMS: atom_id res chain seq x y z
N MET A 1 10.14 6.00 9.92
CA MET A 1 9.71 5.38 8.65
C MET A 1 10.02 6.32 7.51
N LYS A 2 10.69 5.80 6.47
CA LYS A 2 10.91 6.48 5.18
C LYS A 2 10.30 5.65 4.06
N LEU A 3 9.60 6.28 3.12
CA LEU A 3 9.05 5.61 1.95
C LEU A 3 10.03 5.73 0.77
N LEU A 4 10.50 4.60 0.26
CA LEU A 4 11.33 4.48 -0.93
C LEU A 4 10.44 4.19 -2.14
N LEU A 5 10.59 5.00 -3.18
CA LEU A 5 9.83 4.88 -4.42
C LEU A 5 10.79 4.78 -5.59
N ARG A 6 10.56 3.81 -6.47
CA ARG A 6 11.29 3.65 -7.73
C ARG A 6 10.30 3.49 -8.87
N ARG A 7 10.37 4.38 -9.84
CA ARG A 7 9.61 4.32 -11.09
C ARG A 7 10.45 3.66 -12.16
N ASP A 8 9.89 2.71 -12.88
CA ASP A 8 10.51 2.08 -14.04
C ASP A 8 9.50 2.03 -15.20
N GLN A 9 10.03 1.96 -16.43
CA GLN A 9 9.26 1.69 -17.64
C GLN A 9 9.84 0.46 -18.32
N LYS A 10 8.99 -0.50 -18.69
CA LYS A 10 9.38 -1.68 -19.47
C LYS A 10 8.63 -1.70 -20.79
N THR A 11 9.26 -2.24 -21.82
CA THR A 11 8.57 -2.60 -23.07
C THR A 11 7.92 -3.97 -22.88
N ALA A 12 6.59 -4.03 -22.99
CA ALA A 12 5.85 -5.28 -22.96
C ALA A 12 6.06 -6.07 -24.27
N LEU A 13 5.74 -7.37 -24.25
CA LEU A 13 5.94 -8.33 -25.37
C LEU A 13 5.29 -7.88 -26.71
N LEU A 14 4.33 -6.96 -26.67
CA LEU A 14 3.62 -6.41 -27.83
C LEU A 14 3.97 -4.93 -28.14
N GLY A 15 5.07 -4.41 -27.58
CA GLY A 15 5.51 -3.03 -27.79
C GLY A 15 4.80 -1.96 -26.96
N ALA A 16 3.80 -2.34 -26.16
CA ALA A 16 3.16 -1.44 -25.20
C ALA A 16 4.11 -1.10 -24.04
N ALA A 17 4.10 0.16 -23.58
CA ALA A 17 4.83 0.53 -22.37
C ALA A 17 4.10 0.00 -21.13
N ALA A 18 4.81 -0.69 -20.24
CA ALA A 18 4.35 -1.07 -18.92
C ALA A 18 5.07 -0.20 -17.89
N PHE A 19 4.30 0.55 -17.10
CA PHE A 19 4.84 1.39 -16.03
C PHE A 19 4.85 0.60 -14.74
N VAL A 20 5.94 0.71 -14.00
CA VAL A 20 6.06 0.01 -12.72
C VAL A 20 6.51 0.96 -11.63
N LEU A 21 5.78 0.93 -10.52
CA LEU A 21 6.19 1.51 -9.26
C LEU A 21 6.66 0.41 -8.32
N THR A 22 7.92 0.48 -7.87
CA THR A 22 8.40 -0.30 -6.73
C THR A 22 8.35 0.58 -5.50
N VAL A 23 7.72 0.09 -4.44
CA VAL A 23 7.54 0.81 -3.18
C VAL A 23 8.08 -0.03 -2.02
N ARG A 24 8.80 0.59 -1.08
CA ARG A 24 9.31 -0.06 0.14
C ARG A 24 9.37 0.93 1.30
N ALA A 25 9.13 0.48 2.52
CA ALA A 25 9.39 1.24 3.74
C ALA A 25 10.74 0.86 4.35
N GLU A 26 11.52 1.87 4.73
CA GLU A 26 12.64 1.72 5.68
C GLU A 26 12.12 2.10 7.06
N LEU A 27 12.23 1.16 8.00
CA LEU A 27 11.75 1.28 9.37
C LEU A 27 12.93 1.26 10.34
N THR A 28 12.77 1.90 11.49
CA THR A 28 13.65 1.69 12.65
C THR A 28 13.29 0.38 13.35
N ASP A 29 14.18 -0.12 14.21
CA ASP A 29 13.91 -1.33 15.01
C ASP A 29 12.66 -1.15 15.89
N GLU A 30 12.49 0.03 16.50
CA GLU A 30 11.31 0.37 17.30
C GLU A 30 10.00 0.35 16.47
N GLU A 31 10.05 0.85 15.24
CA GLU A 31 8.88 0.81 14.35
C GLU A 31 8.52 -0.62 13.95
N HIS A 32 9.52 -1.48 13.71
CA HIS A 32 9.32 -2.90 13.50
C HIS A 32 8.67 -3.58 14.70
N ASP A 33 9.20 -3.33 15.90
CA ASP A 33 8.66 -3.90 17.14
C ASP A 33 7.20 -3.47 17.37
N ASN A 34 6.86 -2.21 17.07
CA ASN A 34 5.49 -1.71 17.15
C ASN A 34 4.56 -2.39 16.13
N ILE A 35 5.02 -2.63 14.90
CA ILE A 35 4.24 -3.35 13.89
C ILE A 35 3.90 -4.76 14.38
N ASP A 36 4.88 -5.47 14.94
CA ASP A 36 4.71 -6.83 15.43
C ASP A 36 3.83 -6.88 16.68
N LYS A 37 4.12 -6.02 17.66
CA LYS A 37 3.38 -5.92 18.94
C LYS A 37 1.90 -5.65 18.72
N TYR A 38 1.56 -4.73 17.82
CA TYR A 38 0.17 -4.33 17.55
C TYR A 38 -0.45 -5.03 16.33
N ARG A 39 0.28 -5.99 15.72
CA ARG A 39 -0.17 -6.79 14.56
C ARG A 39 -0.60 -5.94 13.36
N LEU A 40 0.11 -4.85 13.12
CA LEU A 40 -0.23 -3.87 12.08
C LEU A 40 0.15 -4.33 10.67
N GLY A 41 0.92 -5.41 10.53
CA GLY A 41 1.43 -5.93 9.25
C GLY A 41 0.36 -6.15 8.17
N LYS A 42 -0.83 -6.61 8.56
CA LYS A 42 -1.95 -6.86 7.63
C LYS A 42 -2.84 -5.64 7.35
N THR A 43 -2.50 -4.47 7.91
CA THR A 43 -3.23 -3.23 7.63
C THR A 43 -3.08 -2.87 6.16
N ILE A 44 -4.21 -2.66 5.48
CA ILE A 44 -4.25 -2.29 4.07
C ILE A 44 -4.04 -0.78 3.98
N LEU A 45 -3.04 -0.36 3.21
CA LEU A 45 -2.68 1.04 2.96
C LEU A 45 -3.20 1.55 1.62
N TYR A 46 -3.35 0.66 0.64
CA TYR A 46 -3.87 0.99 -0.67
C TYR A 46 -4.65 -0.20 -1.23
N THR A 47 -5.74 0.06 -1.94
CA THR A 47 -6.42 -0.92 -2.78
C THR A 47 -6.79 -0.25 -4.09
N ARG A 48 -6.49 -0.91 -5.22
CA ARG A 48 -7.03 -0.49 -6.51
C ARG A 48 -8.51 -0.85 -6.56
N ASP A 49 -9.37 0.16 -6.52
CA ASP A 49 -10.80 -0.01 -6.76
C ASP A 49 -11.08 -0.08 -8.27
N GLU A 50 -11.25 -1.28 -8.81
CA GLU A 50 -11.96 -1.49 -10.08
C GLU A 50 -13.30 -2.17 -9.79
N LEU A 51 -14.23 -1.43 -9.20
CA LEU A 51 -15.64 -1.84 -9.18
C LEU A 51 -16.24 -1.59 -10.57
N THR A 52 -15.94 -2.45 -11.53
CA THR A 52 -16.85 -2.66 -12.66
C THR A 52 -17.84 -3.73 -12.25
N ASP A 53 -19.13 -3.38 -12.23
CA ASP A 53 -20.25 -4.24 -11.81
C ASP A 53 -20.14 -5.64 -12.44
N PRO A 54 -19.73 -6.66 -11.67
CA PRO A 54 -19.58 -8.00 -12.20
C PRO A 54 -20.99 -8.58 -12.22
N GLY A 55 -21.64 -8.50 -13.39
CA GLY A 55 -23.01 -8.93 -13.64
C GLY A 55 -23.39 -10.26 -12.99
N SER A 56 -24.67 -10.44 -12.70
CA SER A 56 -25.14 -11.54 -11.84
C SER A 56 -24.94 -12.93 -12.48
N GLY A 57 -24.59 -13.93 -11.66
CA GLY A 57 -24.46 -15.34 -12.06
C GLY A 57 -23.07 -15.95 -11.86
N LEU A 58 -22.85 -17.16 -12.40
CA LEU A 58 -21.58 -17.90 -12.33
C LEU A 58 -20.41 -17.14 -12.99
N VAL A 59 -20.70 -16.39 -14.05
CA VAL A 59 -19.74 -15.48 -14.70
C VAL A 59 -19.33 -14.38 -13.73
N GLY A 60 -20.28 -13.82 -12.96
CA GLY A 60 -20.01 -12.87 -11.88
C GLY A 60 -19.14 -13.46 -10.76
N LEU A 61 -19.27 -14.76 -10.45
CA LEU A 61 -18.46 -15.41 -9.42
C LEU A 61 -17.02 -15.69 -9.90
N ALA A 62 -16.86 -16.21 -11.12
CA ALA A 62 -15.55 -16.46 -11.72
C ALA A 62 -14.77 -15.16 -11.94
N SER A 63 -15.47 -14.12 -12.44
CA SER A 63 -14.90 -12.79 -12.58
C SER A 63 -14.54 -12.20 -11.21
N ARG A 64 -15.38 -12.27 -10.17
CA ARG A 64 -15.02 -11.85 -8.80
C ARG A 64 -13.76 -12.53 -8.26
N LEU A 65 -13.58 -13.83 -8.52
CA LEU A 65 -12.38 -14.56 -8.08
C LEU A 65 -11.13 -14.12 -8.87
N ALA A 66 -11.24 -13.94 -10.18
CA ALA A 66 -10.16 -13.41 -11.01
C ALA A 66 -9.83 -11.95 -10.67
N PHE A 67 -10.84 -11.11 -10.42
CA PHE A 67 -10.70 -9.72 -10.00
C PHE A 67 -10.05 -9.61 -8.63
N LYS A 68 -10.39 -10.50 -7.68
CA LYS A 68 -9.70 -10.55 -6.38
C LYS A 68 -8.21 -10.89 -6.51
N ALA A 69 -7.81 -11.60 -7.57
CA ALA A 69 -6.41 -11.87 -7.89
C ALA A 69 -5.71 -10.70 -8.63
N LEU A 70 -6.47 -9.74 -9.18
CA LEU A 70 -5.96 -8.56 -9.91
C LEU A 70 -6.05 -7.25 -9.12
N ASN A 71 -6.82 -7.21 -8.02
CA ASN A 71 -6.85 -6.08 -7.11
C ASN A 71 -5.50 -5.94 -6.41
N ILE A 72 -4.76 -4.91 -6.80
CA ILE A 72 -3.52 -4.55 -6.12
C ILE A 72 -3.92 -3.96 -4.76
N SER A 73 -3.81 -4.75 -3.71
CA SER A 73 -3.80 -4.27 -2.33
C SER A 73 -2.36 -4.15 -1.84
N VAL A 74 -2.00 -3.05 -1.19
CA VAL A 74 -0.70 -2.89 -0.52
C VAL A 74 -0.94 -2.88 0.97
N THR A 75 -0.36 -3.83 1.67
CA THR A 75 -0.35 -3.93 3.14
C THR A 75 0.91 -3.31 3.74
N VAL A 76 0.98 -3.21 5.06
CA VAL A 76 2.21 -2.82 5.76
C VAL A 76 3.32 -3.84 5.50
N ASP A 77 3.04 -5.15 5.58
CA ASP A 77 4.01 -6.21 5.28
C ASP A 77 4.56 -6.07 3.84
N ASP A 78 3.69 -5.78 2.88
CA ASP A 78 4.09 -5.51 1.50
C ASP A 78 5.07 -4.33 1.37
N LEU A 79 4.92 -3.29 2.20
CA LEU A 79 5.86 -2.17 2.23
C LEU A 79 7.19 -2.57 2.88
N VAL A 80 7.16 -3.35 3.96
CA VAL A 80 8.36 -3.84 4.64
C VAL A 80 9.24 -4.67 3.69
N ASP A 81 8.61 -5.63 3.02
CA ASP A 81 9.29 -6.54 2.08
C ASP A 81 9.64 -5.84 0.76
N GLY A 82 8.87 -4.81 0.41
CA GLY A 82 8.92 -4.12 -0.86
C GLY A 82 7.97 -4.75 -1.89
N LYS A 83 7.17 -3.90 -2.54
CA LYS A 83 6.14 -4.33 -3.50
C LYS A 83 6.36 -3.69 -4.86
N ARG A 84 6.17 -4.50 -5.90
CA ARG A 84 6.15 -4.07 -7.30
C ARG A 84 4.70 -3.94 -7.77
N ILE A 85 4.35 -2.77 -8.29
CA ILE A 85 3.01 -2.42 -8.74
C ILE A 85 3.06 -2.06 -10.22
N GLU A 86 2.34 -2.82 -11.04
CA GLU A 86 2.20 -2.53 -12.47
C GLU A 86 1.03 -1.57 -12.70
N CYS A 87 1.30 -0.54 -13.48
CA CYS A 87 0.39 0.55 -13.82
C CYS A 87 0.21 0.60 -15.34
N ARG A 88 -1.01 0.86 -15.81
CA ARG A 88 -1.34 0.87 -17.25
C ARG A 88 -0.68 2.02 -17.98
N ASP A 89 -0.59 3.16 -17.31
CA ASP A 89 0.03 4.36 -17.83
C ASP A 89 0.72 5.16 -16.70
N ILE A 90 1.38 6.25 -17.10
CA ILE A 90 2.08 7.15 -16.19
C ILE A 90 1.12 7.90 -15.25
N VAL A 91 -0.11 8.18 -15.67
CA VAL A 91 -1.10 8.92 -14.86
C VAL A 91 -1.56 8.04 -13.71
N GLU A 92 -1.85 6.77 -13.98
CA GLU A 92 -2.14 5.77 -12.95
C GLU A 92 -0.96 5.63 -11.98
N MET A 93 0.27 5.51 -12.49
CA MET A 93 1.45 5.37 -11.63
C MET A 93 1.60 6.55 -10.66
N LEU A 94 1.41 7.78 -11.14
CA LEU A 94 1.49 8.98 -10.30
C LEU A 94 0.34 9.04 -9.27
N ALA A 95 -0.87 8.61 -9.64
CA ALA A 95 -2.00 8.54 -8.71
C ALA A 95 -1.76 7.50 -7.60
N VAL A 96 -1.29 6.30 -7.97
CA VAL A 96 -0.91 5.23 -7.03
C VAL A 96 0.18 5.73 -6.08
N GLU A 97 1.19 6.41 -6.63
CA GLU A 97 2.28 6.96 -5.83
C GLU A 97 1.79 7.96 -4.79
N GLU A 98 0.91 8.91 -5.16
CA GLU A 98 0.43 9.90 -4.20
C GLU A 98 -0.43 9.26 -3.10
N GLN A 99 -1.31 8.31 -3.46
CA GLN A 99 -2.10 7.59 -2.46
C GLN A 99 -1.22 6.78 -1.50
N LEU A 100 -0.16 6.13 -2.00
CA LEU A 100 0.79 5.43 -1.13
C LEU A 100 1.56 6.37 -0.22
N LYS A 101 1.93 7.57 -0.69
CA LYS A 101 2.56 8.59 0.18
C LYS A 101 1.61 9.04 1.27
N GLU A 102 0.34 9.31 0.94
CA GLU A 102 -0.67 9.72 1.92
C GLU A 102 -0.92 8.63 2.96
N ALA A 103 -1.18 7.40 2.51
CA ALA A 103 -1.37 6.26 3.41
C ALA A 103 -0.14 6.01 4.29
N SER A 104 1.07 6.15 3.75
CA SER A 104 2.31 6.01 4.51
C SER A 104 2.49 7.13 5.54
N ARG A 105 2.10 8.38 5.24
CA ARG A 105 2.12 9.48 6.22
C ARG A 105 1.19 9.18 7.39
N THR A 106 -0.03 8.73 7.10
CA THR A 106 -1.00 8.33 8.13
C THR A 106 -0.47 7.15 8.95
N PHE A 107 0.10 6.14 8.30
CA PHE A 107 0.68 4.99 9.01
C PHE A 107 1.86 5.38 9.89
N LYS A 108 2.71 6.33 9.47
CA LYS A 108 3.77 6.89 10.32
C LYS A 108 3.21 7.48 11.62
N ALA A 109 2.12 8.25 11.53
CA ALA A 109 1.47 8.82 12.71
C ALA A 109 0.92 7.73 13.64
N VAL A 110 0.43 6.61 13.08
CA VAL A 110 0.03 5.43 13.87
C VAL A 110 1.23 4.83 14.60
N LEU A 111 2.38 4.68 13.95
CA LEU A 111 3.60 4.17 14.58
C LEU A 111 4.11 5.11 15.69
N GLU A 112 4.02 6.42 15.49
CA GLU A 112 4.38 7.42 16.50
C GLU A 112 3.46 7.32 17.73
N ALA A 113 2.14 7.20 17.54
CA ALA A 113 1.21 6.98 18.63
C ALA A 113 1.44 5.64 19.33
N ALA A 114 1.71 4.58 18.55
CA ALA A 114 1.98 3.24 19.08
C ALA A 114 3.22 3.22 20.00
N ALA A 115 4.20 4.08 19.74
CA ALA A 115 5.40 4.23 20.58
C ALA A 115 5.11 4.88 21.94
N SER A 116 4.10 5.74 22.07
CA SER A 116 3.73 6.36 23.36
C SER A 116 2.79 5.50 24.21
N PHE A 117 2.15 4.49 23.62
CA PHE A 117 1.17 3.65 24.32
C PHE A 117 1.77 2.90 25.52
N GLY A 118 1.20 3.14 26.70
CA GLY A 118 1.65 2.58 27.98
C GLY A 118 2.43 3.57 28.86
N GLY A 119 2.72 4.77 28.35
CA GLY A 119 3.18 5.92 29.13
C GLY A 119 2.06 6.91 29.46
N GLU A 120 2.43 8.03 30.08
CA GLU A 120 1.55 9.19 30.30
C GLU A 120 1.94 10.32 29.36
N ASP A 121 0.97 10.81 28.57
CA ASP A 121 1.14 12.03 27.78
C ASP A 121 0.61 13.23 28.58
N VAL A 122 1.50 14.17 28.91
CA VAL A 122 1.13 15.41 29.60
C VAL A 122 0.78 16.48 28.56
N VAL A 123 -0.51 16.77 28.41
CA VAL A 123 -1.01 17.85 27.54
C VAL A 123 -1.37 19.05 28.42
N ALA A 124 -0.55 20.11 28.37
CA ALA A 124 -0.89 21.39 28.96
C ALA A 124 -1.95 22.08 28.09
N LEU A 125 -3.11 22.36 28.66
CA LEU A 125 -4.19 23.10 28.01
C LEU A 125 -4.13 24.55 28.47
N GLU A 126 -4.01 25.48 27.52
CA GLU A 126 -4.19 26.93 27.73
C GLU A 126 -5.61 27.36 27.34
#